data_AF-A0A377D8V0-F1
#
_entry.id   AF-A0A377D8V0-F1
#
_cell.length_a   1.000
_cell.length_b   1.000
_cell.length_c   1.000
_cell.angle_alpha   90.00
_cell.angle_beta   90.00
_cell.angle_gamma   90.00
#
_symmetry.space_group_name_H-M   'P 1'
#
loop_
_entity.id
_entity.type
_entity.pdbx_description
1 polymer ?
#
loop_
_entity_poly.entity_id
_entity_poly.type
_entity_poly.pdbx_seq_one_letter_code
_entity_poly.pdbx_strand_id
1 'polypeptide(L)'
;MHIGSGVDYAHLEQVCGAMVRQVLEFGQDLQAISAGGGLSIPYQQGEEAVDTEHYYGLWNAAREQIARHLGHPVKLEIEPGRFL
;
A
#
# COMPACT_ATOMS: atom_id res chain seq x y z
N MET A 1 -7.19 1.85 0.62
CA MET A 1 -7.79 0.56 1.05
C MET A 1 -7.24 0.24 2.43
N HIS A 2 -8.05 -0.24 3.37
CA HIS A 2 -7.59 -0.61 4.73
C HIS A 2 -7.86 -2.09 4.99
N ILE A 3 -6.83 -2.92 4.87
CA ILE A 3 -6.90 -4.39 5.03
C ILE A 3 -5.95 -4.86 6.13
N GLY A 4 -4.68 -4.45 6.05
CA GLY A 4 -3.61 -4.85 6.94
C GLY A 4 -3.00 -6.20 6.55
N SER A 5 -1.70 -6.18 6.23
CA SER A 5 -0.97 -7.37 5.79
C SER A 5 0.13 -7.81 6.77
N GLY A 6 0.42 -7.03 7.82
CA GLY A 6 1.55 -7.31 8.69
C GLY A 6 2.86 -7.41 7.89
N VAL A 7 3.54 -8.54 8.01
CA VAL A 7 4.75 -8.91 7.24
C VAL A 7 4.49 -9.87 6.08
N ASP A 8 3.22 -10.18 5.76
CA ASP A 8 2.89 -10.99 4.58
C ASP A 8 2.94 -10.10 3.32
N TYR A 9 4.13 -10.03 2.72
CA TYR A 9 4.35 -9.22 1.52
C TYR A 9 3.64 -9.78 0.28
N ALA A 10 3.36 -11.08 0.22
CA ALA A 10 2.59 -11.67 -0.88
C ALA A 10 1.13 -11.21 -0.81
N HIS A 11 0.55 -11.18 0.40
CA HIS A 11 -0.76 -10.60 0.61
C HIS A 11 -0.78 -9.09 0.32
N LEU A 12 0.27 -8.36 0.72
CA LEU A 12 0.42 -6.94 0.40
C LEU A 12 0.44 -6.66 -1.11
N GLU A 13 1.15 -7.50 -1.88
CA GLU A 13 1.19 -7.40 -3.34
C GLU A 13 -0.20 -7.61 -3.97
N GLN A 14 -0.99 -8.56 -3.44
CA GLN A 14 -2.39 -8.76 -3.88
C GLN A 14 -3.25 -7.52 -3.60
N VAL A 15 -3.09 -6.87 -2.45
CA VAL A 15 -3.80 -5.62 -2.12
C VAL A 15 -3.40 -4.49 -3.07
N CYS A 16 -2.11 -4.35 -3.36
CA CYS A 16 -1.60 -3.37 -4.32
C CYS A 16 -2.19 -3.60 -5.73
N GLY A 17 -2.18 -4.85 -6.20
CA GLY A 17 -2.76 -5.22 -7.49
C GLY A 17 -4.28 -5.02 -7.54
N ALA A 18 -4.99 -5.25 -6.44
CA ALA A 18 -6.42 -4.93 -6.33
C ALA A 18 -6.67 -3.42 -6.40
N MET A 19 -5.87 -2.59 -5.72
CA MET A 19 -5.97 -1.14 -5.81
C MET A 19 -5.85 -0.64 -7.25
N VAL A 20 -4.80 -1.09 -7.97
CA VAL A 20 -4.57 -0.67 -9.36
C VAL A 20 -5.76 -1.05 -10.25
N ARG A 21 -6.22 -2.30 -10.19
CA ARG A 21 -7.37 -2.75 -10.98
C ARG A 21 -8.62 -1.92 -10.69
N GLN A 22 -8.94 -1.69 -9.42
CA GLN A 22 -10.15 -0.95 -9.05
C GLN A 22 -10.09 0.50 -9.51
N VAL A 23 -8.93 1.17 -9.44
CA VAL A 23 -8.79 2.55 -9.93
C VAL A 23 -8.96 2.62 -11.45
N LEU A 24 -8.34 1.68 -12.19
CA LEU A 24 -8.47 1.57 -13.65
C LEU A 24 -9.93 1.32 -14.07
N GLU A 25 -10.62 0.40 -13.39
CA GLU A 25 -12.02 0.04 -13.69
C GLU A 25 -13.00 1.14 -13.28
N PHE A 26 -12.70 1.89 -12.21
CA PHE A 26 -13.53 3.01 -11.75
C PHE A 26 -13.54 4.17 -12.75
N GLY A 27 -12.43 4.40 -13.47
CA GLY A 27 -12.36 5.33 -14.59
C GLY A 27 -12.64 6.80 -14.24
N GLN A 28 -12.44 7.18 -12.97
CA GLN A 28 -12.53 8.56 -12.49
C GLN A 28 -11.14 9.09 -12.14
N ASP A 29 -11.00 10.41 -12.21
CA ASP A 29 -9.78 11.09 -11.76
C ASP A 29 -9.66 11.09 -10.22
N LEU A 30 -8.42 11.03 -9.72
CA LEU A 30 -8.10 11.12 -8.29
C LEU A 30 -6.71 11.72 -8.06
N GLN A 31 -6.53 12.33 -6.90
CA GLN A 31 -5.28 13.02 -6.56
C GLN A 31 -4.40 12.22 -5.58
N ALA A 32 -4.95 11.18 -4.95
CA ALA A 32 -4.27 10.39 -3.93
C ALA A 32 -4.82 8.96 -3.83
N ILE A 33 -3.96 8.03 -3.42
CA ILE A 33 -4.34 6.72 -2.92
C ILE A 33 -3.76 6.51 -1.51
N SER A 34 -4.49 5.78 -0.67
CA SER A 34 -4.05 5.41 0.68
C SER A 34 -3.80 3.91 0.79
N ALA A 35 -2.60 3.57 1.28
CA ALA A 35 -2.19 2.23 1.65
C ALA A 35 -2.91 1.69 2.90
N GLY A 36 -3.64 2.56 3.62
CA GLY A 36 -4.23 2.25 4.90
C GLY A 36 -3.17 1.95 5.96
N GLY A 37 -3.57 1.21 6.99
CA GLY A 37 -2.70 0.77 8.08
C GLY A 37 -2.38 -0.72 8.03
N GLY A 38 -2.13 -1.29 9.21
CA GLY A 38 -1.91 -2.72 9.40
C GLY A 38 -0.48 -3.19 9.20
N LEU A 39 0.48 -2.27 9.32
CA LEU A 39 1.87 -2.60 9.58
C LEU A 39 1.94 -3.25 10.97
N SER A 40 2.56 -4.42 11.05
CA SER A 40 2.77 -5.14 12.30
C SER A 40 4.01 -4.65 13.04
N ILE A 41 4.01 -4.87 14.35
CA ILE A 41 5.19 -4.73 15.21
C ILE A 41 5.46 -6.07 15.89
N PRO A 42 6.73 -6.43 16.14
CA PRO A 42 7.04 -7.61 16.93
C PRO A 42 6.65 -7.36 18.39
N TYR A 43 5.75 -8.18 18.93
CA TYR A 43 5.35 -8.19 20.33
C TYR A 43 6.24 -9.09 21.18
N GLN A 44 6.84 -10.11 20.57
CA GLN A 44 7.74 -11.06 21.22
C GLN A 44 9.15 -10.97 20.65
N GLN A 45 10.13 -11.38 21.45
CA GLN A 45 11.51 -11.50 20.98
C GLN A 45 11.59 -12.58 19.89
N GLY A 46 12.20 -12.22 18.75
CA GLY A 46 12.37 -13.12 17.61
C GLY A 46 11.27 -13.03 16.55
N GLU A 47 10.22 -12.24 16.77
CA GLU A 47 9.25 -11.92 15.71
C GLU A 47 9.84 -10.95 14.69
N GLU A 48 9.37 -11.07 13.44
CA GLU A 48 9.84 -10.25 12.33
C GLU A 48 9.26 -8.84 12.42
N ALA A 49 10.14 -7.83 12.31
CA ALA A 49 9.73 -6.45 12.16
C ALA A 49 9.35 -6.18 10.71
N VAL A 50 8.38 -5.29 10.48
CA VAL A 50 8.00 -4.89 9.13
C VAL A 50 9.15 -4.18 8.43
N ASP A 51 9.41 -4.57 7.18
CA ASP A 51 10.32 -3.89 6.27
C ASP A 51 9.56 -2.76 5.57
N THR A 52 9.79 -1.53 6.04
CA THR A 52 9.14 -0.34 5.50
C THR A 52 9.62 0.03 4.10
N GLU A 53 10.84 -0.33 3.71
CA GLU A 53 11.35 -0.11 2.36
C GLU A 53 10.66 -1.03 1.36
N HIS A 54 10.51 -2.30 1.70
CA HIS A 54 9.78 -3.26 0.88
C HIS A 54 8.28 -2.89 0.79
N TYR A 55 7.68 -2.51 1.92
CA TYR A 55 6.28 -2.04 1.96
C TYR A 55 6.07 -0.80 1.06
N TYR A 56 6.99 0.16 1.13
CA TYR A 56 6.97 1.34 0.26
C TYR A 56 7.13 0.96 -1.21
N GLY A 57 8.06 0.06 -1.55
CA GLY A 57 8.31 -0.37 -2.92
C GLY A 57 7.05 -0.90 -3.62
N LEU A 58 6.30 -1.76 -2.94
CA LEU A 58 5.06 -2.35 -3.48
C LEU A 58 3.98 -1.29 -3.71
N TRP A 59 3.72 -0.42 -2.71
CA TRP A 59 2.73 0.64 -2.85
C TRP A 59 3.14 1.73 -3.83
N ASN A 60 4.43 2.06 -3.90
CA ASN A 60 4.96 3.03 -4.84
C ASN A 60 4.82 2.53 -6.29
N ALA A 61 5.07 1.24 -6.54
CA ALA A 61 4.85 0.64 -7.85
C ALA A 61 3.36 0.73 -8.27
N ALA A 62 2.42 0.45 -7.35
CA ALA A 62 1.00 0.61 -7.61
C ALA A 62 0.62 2.08 -7.91
N ARG A 63 1.12 3.02 -7.10
CA ARG A 63 0.94 4.47 -7.30
C ARG A 63 1.45 4.92 -8.66
N GLU A 64 2.63 4.46 -9.08
CA GLU A 64 3.20 4.82 -10.39
C GLU A 64 2.38 4.31 -11.56
N GLN A 65 1.82 3.09 -11.47
CA GLN A 65 0.93 2.57 -12.50
C GLN A 65 -0.34 3.43 -12.62
N ILE A 66 -0.93 3.81 -11.49
CA ILE A 66 -2.11 4.69 -11.45
C ILE A 66 -1.78 6.09 -11.98
N ALA A 67 -0.66 6.68 -11.58
CA ALA A 67 -0.22 8.00 -12.05
C ALA A 67 0.01 8.01 -13.58
N ARG A 68 0.59 6.94 -14.13
CA ARG A 68 0.73 6.78 -15.59
C ARG A 68 -0.61 6.70 -16.30
N HIS A 69 -1.60 6.03 -15.70
CA HIS A 69 -2.95 5.92 -16.25
C HIS A 69 -3.68 7.27 -16.24
N LEU A 70 -3.59 8.03 -15.15
CA LEU A 70 -4.26 9.33 -14.99
C LEU A 70 -3.52 10.48 -15.68
N GLY A 71 -2.25 10.30 -16.04
CA GLY A 71 -1.46 11.29 -16.77
C GLY A 71 -0.89 12.43 -15.90
N HIS A 72 -0.94 12.30 -14.57
CA HIS A 72 -0.35 13.26 -13.64
C HIS A 72 0.14 12.57 -12.34
N PRO A 73 0.95 13.25 -11.52
CA PRO A 73 1.38 12.70 -10.24
C PRO A 73 0.20 12.42 -9.29
N VAL A 74 0.28 11.30 -8.57
CA VAL A 74 -0.70 10.87 -7.55
C VAL A 74 0.01 10.75 -6.21
N LYS A 75 -0.62 11.23 -5.14
CA LYS A 75 -0.07 11.13 -3.77
C LYS A 75 -0.24 9.71 -3.24
N LEU A 76 0.71 9.25 -2.43
CA LEU A 76 0.63 7.98 -1.70
C LEU A 76 0.60 8.29 -0.21
N GLU A 77 -0.49 7.91 0.43
CA GLU A 77 -0.73 8.07 1.87
C GLU A 77 -0.60 6.72 2.59
N ILE A 78 -0.24 6.76 3.87
CA ILE A 78 -0.15 5.61 4.77
C ILE A 78 -0.72 5.99 6.13
N GLU A 79 -1.45 5.08 6.77
CA GLU A 79 -2.21 5.34 8.00
C GLU A 79 -1.80 4.38 9.12
N PRO A 80 -0.52 4.39 9.56
CA PRO A 80 -0.06 3.51 10.62
C PRO A 80 -0.65 3.95 11.97
N GLY A 81 -1.43 3.07 12.60
CA GLY A 81 -1.88 3.26 13.99
C GLY A 81 -0.97 2.54 14.99
N ARG A 82 -0.76 1.23 14.79
CA ARG A 82 -0.03 0.35 15.72
C ARG A 82 1.50 0.48 15.64
N PHE A 83 2.00 0.91 14.49
CA PHE A 83 3.44 0.92 14.19
C PHE A 83 4.18 2.15 14.74
N LEU A 84 3.45 3.22 15.06
CA LEU A 84 3.97 4.45 15.67
C LEU A 84 3.76 4.45 17.19
#